data_AF-A0A090W1E2-F1
#
_entry.id   AF-A0A090W1E2-F1
#
_cell.length_a   1.000
_cell.length_b   1.000
_cell.length_c   1.000
_cell.angle_alpha   90.00
_cell.angle_beta   90.00
_cell.angle_gamma   90.00
#
_symmetry.space_group_name_H-M   'P 1'
#
loop_
_entity.id
_entity.type
_entity.pdbx_description
1 polymer ?
#
loop_
_entity_poly.entity_id
_entity_poly.type
_entity_poly.pdbx_seq_one_letter_code
_entity_poly.pdbx_strand_id
1 'polypeptide(L)' 'MQLDIETSKTTSFKKAVVDKADLRYLVNAKNETPKNFDSYTQVFDDKHGFIPNLSILDLLFNEGPNALNYLESQTITPR' A
#
# COMPACT_ATOMS: atom_id res chain seq x y z
N MET A 1 22.47 -7.34 9.65
CA MET A 1 21.80 -8.65 9.44
C MET A 1 21.80 -8.91 7.95
N GLN A 2 22.82 -9.56 7.42
CA GLN A 2 22.84 -9.97 6.01
C GLN A 2 22.10 -11.31 5.94
N LEU A 3 21.02 -11.36 5.16
CA LEU A 3 20.22 -12.57 5.04
C LEU A 3 20.82 -13.41 3.90
N ASP A 4 21.39 -14.57 4.25
CA ASP A 4 21.90 -15.53 3.27
C ASP A 4 20.73 -16.26 2.62
N ILE A 5 20.21 -15.68 1.53
CA ILE A 5 19.10 -16.26 0.77
C ILE A 5 19.68 -17.04 -0.42
N GLU A 6 19.56 -18.36 -0.36
CA GLU A 6 19.85 -19.23 -1.50
C GLU A 6 18.81 -19.02 -2.60
N THR A 7 19.24 -18.49 -3.76
CA THR A 7 18.36 -18.22 -4.90
C THR A 7 18.84 -18.96 -6.15
N SER A 8 17.88 -19.39 -6.99
CA SER A 8 18.18 -20.03 -8.28
C SER A 8 17.28 -19.46 -9.37
N LYS A 9 17.76 -19.46 -10.61
CA LYS A 9 17.02 -18.96 -11.78
C LYS A 9 16.31 -20.11 -12.48
N THR A 10 15.11 -19.85 -12.98
CA THR A 10 14.39 -20.79 -13.84
C THR A 10 14.96 -20.75 -15.26
N THR A 11 15.01 -21.91 -15.93
CA THR A 11 15.46 -22.01 -17.33
C THR A 11 14.37 -21.71 -18.35
N SER A 12 13.10 -21.76 -17.95
CA SER A 12 11.95 -21.54 -18.82
C SER A 12 10.82 -20.78 -18.12
N PHE A 13 10.07 -20.02 -18.89
CA PHE A 13 8.90 -19.28 -18.41
C PHE A 13 7.67 -20.18 -18.31
N LYS A 14 6.99 -20.16 -17.16
CA LYS A 14 5.69 -20.83 -16.95
C LYS A 14 4.58 -19.81 -16.90
N LYS A 15 3.59 -19.93 -17.79
CA LYS A 15 2.45 -18.99 -17.85
C LYS A 15 1.55 -19.14 -16.62
N ALA A 16 1.04 -20.35 -16.37
CA ALA A 16 0.29 -20.70 -15.16
C ALA A 16 1.19 -21.46 -14.18
N VAL A 17 1.21 -21.03 -12.92
CA VAL A 17 1.93 -21.69 -11.84
C VAL A 17 0.87 -22.26 -10.90
N VAL A 18 0.76 -23.58 -10.84
CA VAL A 18 -0.29 -24.27 -10.06
C VAL A 18 0.22 -24.68 -8.68
N ASP A 19 1.49 -25.10 -8.60
CA ASP A 19 2.05 -25.74 -7.40
C ASP A 19 2.84 -24.77 -6.49
N LYS A 20 2.79 -23.47 -6.77
CA LYS A 20 3.52 -22.44 -6.02
C LYS A 20 2.72 -21.15 -5.95
N ALA A 21 2.98 -20.35 -4.91
CA ALA A 21 2.49 -18.98 -4.83
C ALA A 21 3.12 -18.14 -5.96
N ASP A 22 2.28 -17.69 -6.89
CA ASP A 22 2.70 -16.79 -7.97
C ASP A 22 2.58 -15.34 -7.52
N LEU A 23 3.69 -14.76 -7.08
CA LEU A 23 3.74 -13.36 -6.61
C LEU A 23 4.15 -12.37 -7.72
N ARG A 24 4.19 -12.78 -8.99
CA ARG A 24 4.61 -11.91 -10.11
C ARG A 24 3.72 -10.68 -10.27
N TYR A 25 2.47 -10.74 -9.83
CA TYR A 25 1.56 -9.60 -9.84
C TYR A 25 2.03 -8.44 -8.95
N LEU A 26 2.89 -8.69 -7.94
CA LEU A 26 3.45 -7.66 -7.07
C LEU A 26 4.41 -6.72 -7.81
N VAL A 27 4.94 -7.11 -8.97
CA VAL A 27 5.81 -6.24 -9.78
C VAL A 27 5.05 -5.05 -10.37
N ASN A 28 3.72 -5.14 -10.45
CA ASN A 28 2.91 -4.09 -11.05
C ASN A 28 2.60 -2.99 -10.03
N ALA A 29 3.51 -2.03 -9.93
CA ALA A 29 3.37 -0.85 -9.07
C ALA A 29 2.26 0.12 -9.51
N LYS A 30 1.75 0.00 -10.76
CA LYS A 30 0.69 0.88 -11.28
C LYS A 30 -0.71 0.45 -10.90
N ASN A 31 -0.87 -0.80 -10.45
CA ASN A 31 -2.15 -1.28 -9.97
C ASN A 31 -2.35 -0.80 -8.53
N GLU A 32 -3.05 0.31 -8.37
CA GLU A 32 -3.50 0.76 -7.06
C GLU A 32 -4.35 -0.34 -6.42
N THR A 33 -3.99 -0.72 -5.20
CA THR A 33 -4.82 -1.60 -4.39
C THR A 33 -5.69 -0.70 -3.54
N PRO A 34 -7.00 -0.64 -3.77
CA PRO A 34 -7.87 0.21 -2.97
C PRO A 34 -7.76 -0.23 -1.51
N LYS A 35 -7.20 0.66 -0.68
CA LYS A 35 -7.25 0.55 0.77
C LYS A 35 -8.37 1.46 1.24
N ASN A 36 -9.29 0.89 1.99
CA ASN A 36 -10.40 1.62 2.59
C ASN A 36 -9.91 2.13 3.94
N PHE A 37 -9.27 3.29 3.94
CA PHE A 37 -8.97 4.04 5.15
C PHE A 37 -10.12 5.00 5.47
N ASP A 38 -10.29 5.32 6.74
CA ASP A 38 -11.29 6.30 7.16
C ASP A 38 -10.91 7.70 6.66
N SER A 39 -11.89 8.57 6.45
CA SER A 39 -11.60 9.96 6.06
C SER A 39 -11.01 10.76 7.23
N TYR A 40 -10.09 11.68 6.92
CA TYR A 40 -9.55 12.67 7.85
C TYR A 40 -9.79 14.09 7.33
N THR A 41 -9.55 15.11 8.17
CA THR A 41 -9.87 16.49 7.81
C THR A 41 -8.85 17.01 6.81
N GLN A 42 -9.24 17.24 5.56
CA GLN A 42 -8.37 17.85 4.54
C GLN A 42 -8.66 19.34 4.40
N VAL A 43 -7.63 20.19 4.38
CA VAL A 43 -7.80 21.67 4.30
C VAL A 43 -8.50 22.15 3.02
N PHE A 44 -8.56 21.31 1.98
CA PHE A 44 -9.24 21.62 0.72
C PHE A 44 -10.44 20.70 0.42
N ASP A 45 -10.93 19.94 1.42
CA ASP A 45 -12.10 19.06 1.27
C ASP A 45 -13.31 19.82 0.72
N ASP A 46 -13.62 20.99 1.27
CA ASP A 46 -14.76 21.82 0.83
C ASP A 46 -14.74 22.17 -0.68
N LYS A 47 -13.56 22.13 -1.33
CA LYS A 47 -13.41 22.46 -2.76
C LYS A 47 -13.34 21.25 -3.68
N HIS A 48 -12.78 20.14 -3.20
CA HIS A 48 -12.44 18.99 -4.05
C HIS A 48 -13.04 17.67 -3.57
N GLY A 49 -13.69 17.68 -2.40
CA GLY A 49 -14.04 16.49 -1.65
C GLY A 49 -12.81 15.83 -1.03
N PHE A 50 -13.05 14.80 -0.22
CA PHE A 50 -12.01 13.96 0.34
C PHE A 50 -11.29 13.16 -0.76
N ILE A 51 -9.96 13.21 -0.76
CA ILE A 51 -9.12 12.45 -1.69
C ILE A 51 -8.36 11.37 -0.89
N PRO A 52 -8.67 10.07 -1.07
CA PRO A 52 -7.99 8.98 -0.38
C PRO A 52 -6.61 8.65 -0.98
N ASN A 53 -5.84 7.82 -0.28
CA ASN A 53 -4.55 7.26 -0.75
C ASN A 53 -3.49 8.29 -1.16
N LEU A 54 -3.47 9.44 -0.49
CA LEU A 54 -2.43 10.46 -0.65
C LEU A 54 -1.13 10.06 0.06
N SER A 55 -0.10 10.88 -0.15
CA SER A 55 1.19 10.74 0.53
C SER A 55 1.05 10.86 2.05
N ILE A 56 1.92 10.19 2.80
CA ILE A 56 2.00 10.36 4.26
C ILE A 56 2.27 11.81 4.68
N LEU A 57 2.94 12.60 3.81
CA LEU A 57 3.16 14.01 4.04
C LEU A 57 1.85 14.81 4.02
N ASP A 58 0.89 14.38 3.21
CA ASP A 58 -0.42 15.01 3.12
C ASP A 58 -1.17 14.87 4.46
N LEU A 59 -1.20 13.64 5.00
CA LEU A 59 -1.76 13.37 6.32
C LEU A 59 -1.06 14.22 7.39
N LEU A 60 0.27 14.28 7.39
CA LEU A 60 1.03 15.07 8.38
C LEU A 60 0.71 16.56 8.32
N PHE A 61 0.51 17.13 7.14
CA PHE A 61 0.20 18.56 7.01
C PHE A 61 -1.26 18.89 7.34
N ASN A 62 -2.18 17.93 7.18
CA ASN A 62 -3.59 18.10 7.52
C ASN A 62 -3.89 17.83 9.01
N GLU A 63 -3.37 16.73 9.56
CA GLU A 63 -3.68 16.27 10.92
C GLU A 63 -2.58 16.64 11.94
N GLY A 64 -1.37 17.01 11.49
CA GLY A 64 -0.28 17.39 12.37
C GLY A 64 0.05 16.28 13.39
N PRO A 65 0.12 16.58 14.70
CA PRO A 65 0.35 15.58 15.74
C PRO A 65 -0.71 14.46 15.80
N ASN A 66 -1.93 14.70 15.32
CA ASN A 66 -3.00 13.69 15.31
C ASN A 66 -2.80 12.61 14.25
N ALA A 67 -1.87 12.80 13.30
CA ALA A 67 -1.57 11.82 12.26
C ALA A 67 -1.24 10.44 12.85
N LEU A 68 -0.56 10.38 14.00
CA LEU A 68 -0.26 9.12 14.67
C LEU A 68 -1.53 8.39 15.12
N ASN A 69 -2.44 9.10 15.81
CA ASN A 69 -3.70 8.53 16.28
C ASN A 69 -4.56 8.04 15.12
N TYR A 70 -4.59 8.80 14.01
CA TYR A 70 -5.26 8.37 12.79
C TYR A 70 -4.68 7.07 12.24
N LEU A 71 -3.34 6.96 12.13
CA LEU A 71 -2.69 5.76 11.61
C LEU A 71 -2.95 4.53 12.50
N GLU A 72 -2.91 4.70 13.82
CA GLU A 72 -3.13 3.63 14.79
C GLU A 72 -4.59 3.13 14.80
N SER A 73 -5.55 3.97 14.41
CA SER A 73 -6.95 3.55 14.30
C SER A 73 -7.27 2.78 13.02
N GLN A 74 -6.38 2.79 12.02
CA GLN A 74 -6.65 2.14 10.73
C GLN A 74 -6.50 0.62 10.78
N THR A 75 -7.42 -0.09 10.11
CA THR A 75 -7.32 -1.55 9.94
C THR A 75 -6.65 -1.92 8.62
N ILE A 76 -5.50 -2.58 8.68
CA ILE A 76 -4.79 -3.06 7.48
C ILE A 76 -5.34 -4.43 7.09
N THR A 77 -6.14 -4.48 6.02
CA THR A 77 -6.53 -5.77 5.43
C THR A 77 -5.37 -6.32 4.59
N PRO A 78 -4.83 -7.52 4.89
CA PRO A 78 -3.84 -8.17 4.04
C PRO A 78 -4.44 -8.56 2.68
N ARG A 79 -3.57 -8.66 1.67
CA ARG A 79 -3.96 -9.02 0.29
C ARG A 79 -4.00 -10.53 0.11
#